data_AF-A0A815RZD9-F1
#
_entry.id   AF-A0A815RZD9-F1
#
_cell.length_a   1.000
_cell.length_b   1.000
_cell.length_c   1.000
_cell.angle_alpha   90.00
_cell.angle_beta   90.00
_cell.angle_gamma   90.00
#
_symmetry.space_group_name_H-M   'P 1'
#
loop_
_entity.id
_entity.type
_entity.pdbx_description
1 polymer ?
#
loop_
_entity_poly.entity_id
_entity_poly.type
_entity_poly.pdbx_seq_one_letter_code
_entity_poly.pdbx_strand_id
1 'polypeptide(L)'
;MFTSIVILLILFGVQSIDCTASNSLSDCNTVAASFYSTCGGVAVSSITSSTGTNVSCSSGFTSSTCPGTMYGSTCVFQHKLCVTCSGSSPVRIRVQSNGLPRFCPNVPASVSELNIDFTVNFNSDVDVNSPIQTATSSSALSSIVCNINSQQTVPSAYNYVVSGSTQLMAVIAGISVDGVSILNVNSANNVDPFFPAGGYSAETVDSCMGHPNPSSNSYHYHIASGCALTPPSGTIATCSSTSSCNSNIATYSISTFSSYRTKTVIGIAKDGHIIYGPYTTGGVQVTSGFDICNGMFHDSIGNYGYFATQTYPYITGCFGPGNYPTATVNCSTNAPSSYSKSIYALNFTTSANTTTITTITTTVASGNTTTHASNTTTTHAANTTTTHASNTTTAHISSNARSNSRKLSLDFMMCVFMIAILFCKRMIF
;
A
#
# COMPACT_ATOMS: atom_id res chain seq x y z
N MET A 1 -34.70 45.66 -16.43
CA MET A 1 -34.64 44.19 -16.38
C MET A 1 -33.18 43.77 -16.52
N PHE A 2 -32.47 43.64 -15.40
CA PHE A 2 -31.10 43.12 -15.37
C PHE A 2 -31.16 41.77 -14.68
N THR A 3 -30.94 40.71 -15.45
CA THR A 3 -30.95 39.33 -14.97
C THR A 3 -29.55 39.01 -14.45
N SER A 4 -29.39 39.01 -13.12
CA SER A 4 -28.15 38.60 -12.47
C SER A 4 -27.92 37.09 -12.66
N ILE A 5 -26.92 36.73 -13.45
CA ILE A 5 -26.41 35.36 -13.59
C ILE A 5 -25.48 35.11 -12.40
N VAL A 6 -25.94 34.32 -11.44
CA VAL A 6 -25.09 33.81 -10.34
C VAL A 6 -24.33 32.61 -10.88
N ILE A 7 -23.05 32.81 -11.21
CA ILE A 7 -22.12 31.73 -11.57
C ILE A 7 -21.70 31.03 -10.28
N LEU A 8 -22.33 29.88 -10.00
CA LEU A 8 -21.93 28.99 -8.91
C LEU A 8 -20.68 28.20 -9.37
N LEU A 9 -19.50 28.74 -9.10
CA LEU A 9 -18.22 28.05 -9.27
C LEU A 9 -18.12 26.92 -8.24
N ILE A 10 -18.50 25.71 -8.63
CA ILE A 10 -18.23 24.49 -7.86
C ILE A 10 -16.74 24.16 -8.04
N LEU A 11 -15.93 24.71 -7.14
CA LEU A 11 -14.54 24.32 -6.97
C LEU A 11 -14.51 22.89 -6.40
N PHE A 12 -14.35 21.89 -7.25
CA PHE A 12 -13.86 20.58 -6.84
C PHE A 12 -12.41 20.74 -6.41
N GLY A 13 -12.20 21.22 -5.19
CA GLY A 13 -10.89 21.22 -4.55
C GLY A 13 -10.44 19.78 -4.40
N VAL A 14 -9.36 19.42 -5.08
CA VAL A 14 -8.60 18.21 -4.78
C VAL A 14 -8.19 18.34 -3.31
N GLN A 15 -8.81 17.55 -2.43
CA GLN A 15 -8.45 17.54 -1.02
C GLN A 15 -7.03 17.00 -0.92
N SER A 16 -6.05 17.88 -0.65
CA SER A 16 -4.73 17.42 -0.25
C SER A 16 -4.90 16.72 1.09
N ILE A 17 -4.58 15.43 1.14
CA ILE A 17 -4.48 14.69 2.39
C ILE A 17 -3.19 15.15 3.07
N ASP A 18 -3.23 16.34 3.68
CA ASP A 18 -2.14 16.89 4.49
C ASP A 18 -2.03 16.20 5.85
N CYS A 19 -3.00 15.36 6.21
CA CYS A 19 -3.01 14.61 7.44
C CYS A 19 -2.43 13.21 7.24
N THR A 20 -1.44 12.87 8.05
CA THR A 20 -0.85 11.54 8.16
C THR A 20 -1.95 10.49 8.39
N ALA A 21 -2.29 9.71 7.35
CA ALA A 21 -3.29 8.66 7.47
C ALA A 21 -2.84 7.62 8.49
N SER A 22 -3.52 7.58 9.64
CA SER A 22 -3.30 6.57 10.69
C SER A 22 -4.14 5.31 10.41
N ASN A 23 -4.35 4.46 11.42
CA ASN A 23 -5.24 3.30 11.36
C ASN A 23 -6.69 3.62 11.78
N SER A 24 -7.11 4.89 11.72
CA SER A 24 -8.46 5.34 12.11
C SER A 24 -9.50 5.09 11.01
N LEU A 25 -10.79 5.01 11.39
CA LEU A 25 -11.88 4.84 10.43
C LEU A 25 -12.01 6.06 9.51
N SER A 26 -11.76 7.25 10.06
CA SER A 26 -11.77 8.50 9.27
C SER A 26 -10.69 8.47 8.20
N ASP A 27 -9.46 8.08 8.56
CA ASP A 27 -8.35 8.01 7.60
C ASP A 27 -8.58 6.93 6.55
N CYS A 28 -9.15 5.78 6.95
CA CYS A 28 -9.56 4.75 6.02
C CYS A 28 -10.56 5.28 5.01
N ASN A 29 -11.61 5.98 5.46
CA ASN A 29 -12.60 6.58 4.57
C ASN A 29 -11.98 7.61 3.62
N THR A 30 -11.02 8.42 4.08
CA THR A 30 -10.27 9.36 3.23
C THR A 30 -9.46 8.64 2.16
N VAL A 31 -8.78 7.55 2.51
CA VAL A 31 -8.06 6.71 1.54
C VAL A 31 -9.03 6.05 0.56
N ALA A 32 -10.13 5.46 1.04
CA ALA A 32 -11.15 4.84 0.20
C ALA A 32 -11.80 5.83 -0.77
N ALA A 33 -12.01 7.08 -0.35
CA ALA A 33 -12.51 8.15 -1.20
C ALA A 33 -11.55 8.58 -2.32
N SER A 34 -10.26 8.22 -2.23
CA SER A 34 -9.29 8.45 -3.31
C SER A 34 -9.42 7.43 -4.45
N PHE A 35 -10.15 6.34 -4.24
CA PHE A 35 -10.42 5.34 -5.27
C PHE A 35 -11.63 5.76 -6.11
N TYR A 36 -11.57 5.44 -7.40
CA TYR A 36 -12.67 5.64 -8.34
C TYR A 36 -13.77 4.58 -8.18
N SER A 37 -14.30 4.46 -6.95
CA SER A 37 -15.33 3.48 -6.61
C SER A 37 -16.61 3.74 -7.41
N THR A 38 -17.20 2.66 -7.92
CA THR A 38 -18.49 2.63 -8.61
C THR A 38 -19.63 2.16 -7.70
N CYS A 39 -19.32 1.72 -6.48
CA CYS A 39 -20.32 1.43 -5.45
C CYS A 39 -20.66 2.69 -4.64
N GLY A 40 -21.91 2.78 -4.16
CA GLY A 40 -22.40 3.90 -3.34
C GLY A 40 -21.87 3.90 -1.89
N GLY A 41 -20.59 3.58 -1.67
CA GLY A 41 -19.96 3.53 -0.33
C GLY A 41 -20.31 2.30 0.50
N VAL A 42 -21.01 1.32 -0.06
CA VAL A 42 -21.36 0.04 0.59
C VAL A 42 -20.79 -1.11 -0.22
N ALA A 43 -20.18 -2.08 0.46
CA ALA A 43 -19.64 -3.27 -0.17
C ALA A 43 -20.75 -4.03 -0.92
N VAL A 44 -20.44 -4.49 -2.12
CA VAL A 44 -21.36 -5.29 -2.93
C VAL A 44 -21.21 -6.77 -2.59
N SER A 45 -22.26 -7.57 -2.82
CA SER A 45 -22.18 -9.02 -2.59
C SER A 45 -21.22 -9.72 -3.57
N SER A 46 -21.19 -9.25 -4.82
CA SER A 46 -20.27 -9.71 -5.85
C SER A 46 -19.97 -8.57 -6.82
N ILE A 47 -18.67 -8.29 -7.02
CA ILE A 47 -18.22 -7.20 -7.91
C ILE A 47 -18.58 -7.49 -9.37
N THR A 48 -18.53 -8.75 -9.82
CA THR A 48 -18.84 -9.10 -11.22
C THR A 48 -20.32 -8.87 -11.56
N SER A 49 -21.21 -9.01 -10.58
CA SER A 49 -22.65 -8.72 -10.73
C SER A 49 -23.04 -7.26 -10.47
N SER A 50 -22.12 -6.44 -9.97
CA SER A 50 -22.38 -5.04 -9.66
C SER A 50 -22.45 -4.17 -10.91
N THR A 51 -23.14 -3.04 -10.81
CA THR A 51 -23.14 -2.02 -11.87
C THR A 51 -21.83 -1.23 -11.82
N GLY A 52 -21.13 -1.19 -12.95
CA GLY A 52 -19.94 -0.37 -13.14
C GLY A 52 -20.18 0.91 -13.93
N THR A 53 -19.09 1.58 -14.28
CA THR A 53 -19.09 2.69 -15.23
C THR A 53 -18.70 2.17 -16.61
N ASN A 54 -19.43 2.56 -17.66
CA ASN A 54 -19.08 2.16 -19.02
C ASN A 54 -17.77 2.84 -19.47
N VAL A 55 -16.85 2.05 -20.01
CA VAL A 55 -15.67 2.49 -20.75
C VAL A 55 -15.88 2.12 -22.21
N SER A 56 -15.78 3.11 -23.11
CA SER A 56 -16.06 2.95 -24.53
C SER A 56 -14.80 3.15 -25.35
N CYS A 57 -14.42 2.13 -26.12
CA CYS A 57 -13.17 2.07 -26.86
C CYS A 57 -13.44 1.90 -28.35
N SER A 58 -13.24 2.97 -29.12
CA SER A 58 -13.44 2.99 -30.58
C SER A 58 -12.34 2.28 -31.38
N SER A 59 -11.28 1.83 -30.70
CA SER A 59 -10.12 1.14 -31.29
C SER A 59 -9.43 0.27 -30.23
N GLY A 60 -8.51 -0.60 -30.66
CA GLY A 60 -7.71 -1.45 -29.76
C GLY A 60 -8.36 -2.79 -29.40
N PHE A 61 -9.63 -2.97 -29.74
CA PHE A 61 -10.37 -4.22 -29.48
C PHE A 61 -11.03 -4.76 -30.75
N THR A 62 -11.13 -6.09 -30.80
CA THR A 62 -11.94 -6.85 -31.75
C THR A 62 -13.08 -7.55 -31.00
N SER A 63 -13.97 -8.23 -31.73
CA SER A 63 -15.01 -9.06 -31.12
C SER A 63 -14.49 -10.19 -30.24
N SER A 64 -13.23 -10.63 -30.42
CA SER A 64 -12.61 -11.69 -29.61
C SER A 64 -11.76 -11.16 -28.44
N THR A 65 -11.40 -9.87 -28.46
CA THR A 65 -10.54 -9.27 -27.42
C THR A 65 -11.26 -8.31 -26.49
N CYS A 66 -12.46 -7.86 -26.86
CA CYS A 66 -13.29 -6.99 -26.04
C CYS A 66 -13.74 -7.71 -24.74
N PRO A 67 -13.44 -7.17 -23.54
CA PRO A 67 -13.90 -7.75 -22.27
C PRO A 67 -15.41 -7.58 -22.02
N GLY A 68 -16.09 -6.81 -22.87
CA GLY A 68 -17.52 -6.49 -22.73
C GLY A 68 -18.29 -6.81 -24.01
N THR A 69 -19.02 -5.82 -24.52
CA THR A 69 -19.86 -5.97 -25.71
C THR A 69 -19.37 -5.06 -26.84
N MET A 70 -19.32 -5.59 -28.05
CA MET A 70 -19.05 -4.80 -29.24
C MET A 70 -20.34 -4.14 -29.76
N TYR A 71 -20.30 -2.84 -29.96
CA TYR A 71 -21.31 -2.05 -30.65
C TYR A 71 -20.68 -1.49 -31.94
N GLY A 72 -20.85 -2.21 -33.05
CA GLY A 72 -20.10 -1.92 -34.28
C GLY A 72 -18.61 -2.14 -34.07
N SER A 73 -17.80 -1.08 -34.24
CA SER A 73 -16.35 -1.09 -33.97
C SER A 73 -15.98 -0.64 -32.56
N THR A 74 -16.95 -0.30 -31.72
CA THR A 74 -16.69 0.19 -30.35
C THR A 74 -16.86 -0.93 -29.34
N CYS A 75 -15.80 -1.27 -28.62
CA CYS A 75 -15.89 -2.14 -27.45
C CYS A 75 -16.39 -1.33 -26.26
N VAL A 76 -17.43 -1.79 -25.59
CA VAL A 76 -17.93 -1.19 -24.34
C VAL A 76 -17.88 -2.22 -23.23
N PHE A 77 -17.15 -1.92 -22.17
CA PHE A 77 -17.06 -2.75 -20.97
C PHE A 77 -17.32 -1.92 -19.72
N GLN A 78 -17.50 -2.59 -18.58
CA GLN A 78 -17.73 -1.90 -17.32
C GLN A 78 -16.46 -1.90 -16.46
N HIS A 79 -16.05 -0.73 -16.02
CA HIS A 79 -15.13 -0.56 -14.90
C HIS A 79 -15.91 -0.75 -13.60
N LYS A 80 -15.47 -1.66 -12.72
CA LYS A 80 -16.15 -1.95 -11.44
C LYS A 80 -15.14 -1.95 -10.30
N LEU A 81 -15.35 -1.06 -9.33
CA LEU A 81 -14.50 -0.92 -8.16
C LEU A 81 -15.34 -0.56 -6.94
N CYS A 82 -15.10 -1.21 -5.82
CA CYS A 82 -15.71 -0.85 -4.56
C CYS A 82 -14.69 -0.93 -3.44
N VAL A 83 -14.40 0.22 -2.82
CA VAL A 83 -13.53 0.30 -1.66
C VAL A 83 -14.33 0.84 -0.49
N THR A 84 -14.36 0.08 0.60
CA THR A 84 -15.14 0.44 1.79
C THR A 84 -14.35 0.19 3.06
N CYS A 85 -14.68 0.95 4.11
CA CYS A 85 -14.06 0.83 5.41
C CYS A 85 -15.09 0.43 6.46
N SER A 86 -14.66 -0.32 7.46
CA SER A 86 -15.52 -0.78 8.54
C SER A 86 -14.74 -1.03 9.84
N GLY A 87 -15.47 -1.18 10.95
CA GLY A 87 -14.88 -1.42 12.27
C GLY A 87 -14.36 -0.16 12.95
N SER A 88 -13.92 -0.33 14.20
CA SER A 88 -13.38 0.76 15.04
C SER A 88 -11.98 0.45 15.59
N SER A 89 -11.65 -0.83 15.82
CA SER A 89 -10.31 -1.30 16.20
C SER A 89 -10.24 -2.84 16.16
N PRO A 90 -9.55 -3.46 15.18
CA PRO A 90 -8.89 -2.81 14.06
C PRO A 90 -9.93 -2.25 13.07
N VAL A 91 -9.57 -1.14 12.43
CA VAL A 91 -10.27 -0.66 11.23
C VAL A 91 -9.88 -1.57 10.08
N ARG A 92 -10.86 -1.90 9.22
CA ARG A 92 -10.65 -2.79 8.08
C ARG A 92 -11.04 -2.09 6.79
N ILE A 93 -10.24 -2.32 5.75
CA ILE A 93 -10.52 -1.91 4.38
C ILE A 93 -10.87 -3.15 3.57
N ARG A 94 -11.99 -3.08 2.83
CA ARG A 94 -12.42 -4.10 1.86
C ARG A 94 -12.30 -3.51 0.46
N VAL A 95 -11.66 -4.26 -0.43
CA VAL A 95 -11.45 -3.88 -1.82
C VAL A 95 -12.07 -4.93 -2.71
N GLN A 96 -12.96 -4.51 -3.59
CA GLN A 96 -13.61 -5.35 -4.58
C GLN A 96 -13.39 -4.75 -5.97
N SER A 97 -12.84 -5.51 -6.91
CA SER A 97 -12.53 -5.00 -8.25
C SER A 97 -12.75 -6.06 -9.33
N ASN A 98 -13.15 -5.62 -10.53
CA ASN A 98 -13.10 -6.48 -11.71
C ASN A 98 -11.77 -6.40 -12.48
N GLY A 99 -10.79 -5.63 -12.00
CA GLY A 99 -9.44 -5.56 -12.55
C GLY A 99 -9.32 -4.86 -13.90
N LEU A 100 -10.42 -4.36 -14.48
CA LEU A 100 -10.39 -3.61 -15.72
C LEU A 100 -10.06 -2.13 -15.44
N PRO A 101 -9.32 -1.44 -16.34
CA PRO A 101 -9.01 -0.02 -16.18
C PRO A 101 -10.20 0.88 -16.52
N ARG A 102 -10.12 2.15 -16.13
CA ARG A 102 -11.08 3.21 -16.51
C ARG A 102 -10.79 3.88 -17.87
N PHE A 103 -9.98 3.22 -18.70
CA PHE A 103 -9.50 3.69 -19.99
C PHE A 103 -9.40 2.54 -21.00
N CYS A 104 -9.06 2.84 -22.25
CA CYS A 104 -8.93 1.85 -23.32
C CYS A 104 -7.49 1.36 -23.46
N PRO A 105 -7.11 0.23 -22.82
CA PRO A 105 -5.73 -0.24 -22.86
C PRO A 105 -5.35 -0.59 -24.31
N ASN A 106 -4.08 -0.38 -24.65
CA ASN A 106 -3.57 -0.77 -25.95
C ASN A 106 -2.76 -2.05 -25.80
N VAL A 107 -3.46 -3.17 -25.94
CA VAL A 107 -2.93 -4.48 -25.62
C VAL A 107 -3.15 -5.45 -26.78
N PRO A 108 -2.14 -6.25 -27.15
CA PRO A 108 -2.24 -7.17 -28.28
C PRO A 108 -3.12 -8.40 -27.97
N ALA A 109 -3.42 -8.65 -26.69
CA ALA A 109 -4.21 -9.79 -26.23
C ALA A 109 -5.56 -9.34 -25.63
N SER A 110 -6.49 -10.29 -25.50
CA SER A 110 -7.75 -10.07 -24.80
C SER A 110 -7.49 -9.62 -23.36
N VAL A 111 -8.41 -8.83 -22.81
CA VAL A 111 -8.49 -8.58 -21.37
C VAL A 111 -9.76 -9.21 -20.79
N SER A 112 -9.74 -9.60 -19.52
CA SER A 112 -10.85 -10.28 -18.85
C SER A 112 -11.23 -9.60 -17.54
N GLU A 113 -12.52 -9.66 -17.19
CA GLU A 113 -12.97 -9.31 -15.84
C GLU A 113 -12.45 -10.34 -14.82
N LEU A 114 -12.10 -9.83 -13.65
CA LEU A 114 -11.74 -10.62 -12.48
C LEU A 114 -12.81 -10.54 -11.40
N ASN A 115 -12.74 -11.43 -10.41
CA ASN A 115 -13.49 -11.29 -9.16
C ASN A 115 -12.49 -11.10 -8.02
N ILE A 116 -11.95 -9.89 -7.90
CA ILE A 116 -11.06 -9.53 -6.80
C ILE A 116 -11.93 -9.09 -5.63
N ASP A 117 -11.77 -9.72 -4.48
CA ASP A 117 -12.43 -9.30 -3.24
C ASP A 117 -11.59 -9.76 -2.05
N PHE A 118 -11.05 -8.79 -1.31
CA PHE A 118 -10.35 -9.04 -0.07
C PHE A 118 -10.64 -7.98 0.98
N THR A 119 -10.48 -8.37 2.24
CA THR A 119 -10.57 -7.49 3.41
C THR A 119 -9.30 -7.64 4.25
N VAL A 120 -8.75 -6.53 4.72
CA VAL A 120 -7.51 -6.50 5.53
C VAL A 120 -7.60 -5.42 6.61
N ASN A 121 -6.80 -5.55 7.68
CA ASN A 121 -6.63 -4.46 8.64
C ASN A 121 -6.01 -3.26 7.93
N PHE A 122 -6.66 -2.10 8.03
CA PHE A 122 -6.22 -0.89 7.38
C PHE A 122 -5.02 -0.29 8.12
N ASN A 123 -3.92 -0.11 7.39
CA ASN A 123 -2.70 0.58 7.80
C ASN A 123 -2.24 0.22 9.23
N SER A 124 -2.12 -1.08 9.51
CA SER A 124 -1.79 -1.58 10.85
C SER A 124 -0.50 -0.95 11.39
N ASP A 125 -0.45 -0.71 12.70
CA ASP A 125 0.76 -0.18 13.33
C ASP A 125 1.89 -1.21 13.23
N VAL A 126 3.08 -0.76 12.81
CA VAL A 126 4.29 -1.59 12.68
C VAL A 126 5.47 -0.93 13.39
N ASP A 127 6.43 -1.73 13.87
CA ASP A 127 7.61 -1.23 14.59
C ASP A 127 8.84 -1.26 13.66
N VAL A 128 9.48 -0.10 13.50
CA VAL A 128 10.74 0.04 12.75
C VAL A 128 11.87 -0.87 13.24
N ASN A 129 11.82 -1.28 14.52
CA ASN A 129 12.82 -2.14 15.15
C ASN A 129 12.46 -3.64 15.08
N SER A 130 11.29 -3.98 14.54
CA SER A 130 10.81 -5.36 14.39
C SER A 130 10.46 -5.64 12.93
N PRO A 131 11.44 -5.62 12.00
CA PRO A 131 11.16 -5.88 10.59
C PRO A 131 10.59 -7.29 10.39
N ILE A 132 9.54 -7.39 9.58
CA ILE A 132 8.92 -8.67 9.19
C ILE A 132 9.83 -9.40 8.21
N GLN A 133 10.49 -8.65 7.32
CA GLN A 133 11.41 -9.18 6.33
C GLN A 133 12.85 -8.79 6.69
N THR A 134 13.73 -9.77 6.80
CA THR A 134 15.13 -9.53 7.13
C THR A 134 16.04 -10.28 6.16
N ALA A 135 16.94 -9.55 5.50
CA ALA A 135 18.01 -10.10 4.70
C ALA A 135 19.38 -9.59 5.18
N THR A 136 20.37 -10.48 5.26
CA THR A 136 21.75 -10.13 5.64
C THR A 136 22.76 -10.37 4.51
N SER A 137 22.33 -10.94 3.38
CA SER A 137 23.15 -11.23 2.20
C SER A 137 22.37 -10.93 0.92
N SER A 138 23.09 -10.80 -0.21
CA SER A 138 22.45 -10.63 -1.52
C SER A 138 21.56 -11.81 -1.92
N SER A 139 21.92 -13.04 -1.52
CA SER A 139 21.09 -14.23 -1.78
C SER A 139 19.80 -14.23 -0.97
N ALA A 140 19.87 -13.87 0.32
CA ALA A 140 18.69 -13.74 1.17
C ALA A 140 17.78 -12.61 0.66
N LEU A 141 18.36 -11.46 0.32
CA LEU A 141 17.62 -10.32 -0.23
C LEU A 141 16.93 -10.70 -1.54
N SER A 142 17.64 -11.35 -2.46
CA SER A 142 17.06 -11.80 -3.73
C SER A 142 15.98 -12.87 -3.51
N SER A 143 16.11 -13.74 -2.51
CA SER A 143 15.06 -14.73 -2.19
C SER A 143 13.74 -14.09 -1.71
N ILE A 144 13.82 -12.88 -1.12
CA ILE A 144 12.67 -12.11 -0.67
C ILE A 144 12.08 -11.30 -1.83
N VAL A 145 12.92 -10.50 -2.51
CA VAL A 145 12.43 -9.49 -3.46
C VAL A 145 12.33 -10.06 -4.88
N CYS A 146 13.25 -10.92 -5.31
CA CYS A 146 13.29 -11.54 -6.64
C CYS A 146 12.51 -12.85 -6.69
N ASN A 147 11.27 -12.83 -6.18
CA ASN A 147 10.42 -13.99 -6.11
C ASN A 147 8.98 -13.56 -6.37
N ILE A 148 8.41 -14.03 -7.48
CA ILE A 148 7.02 -13.71 -7.87
C ILE A 148 5.99 -14.16 -6.81
N ASN A 149 6.36 -15.15 -5.98
CA ASN A 149 5.51 -15.67 -4.92
C ASN A 149 5.72 -14.97 -3.57
N SER A 150 6.60 -13.96 -3.48
CA SER A 150 6.89 -13.25 -2.21
C SER A 150 5.66 -12.58 -1.59
N GLN A 151 4.62 -12.37 -2.40
CA GLN A 151 3.37 -11.72 -2.01
C GLN A 151 2.17 -12.68 -2.02
N GLN A 152 2.40 -13.97 -2.19
CA GLN A 152 1.35 -14.98 -2.12
C GLN A 152 0.72 -15.01 -0.72
N THR A 153 1.57 -14.99 0.31
CA THR A 153 1.15 -15.05 1.72
C THR A 153 1.26 -13.68 2.35
N VAL A 154 0.12 -13.11 2.73
CA VAL A 154 0.08 -11.90 3.56
C VAL A 154 0.35 -12.30 5.01
N PRO A 155 1.24 -11.61 5.75
CA PRO A 155 1.46 -11.90 7.16
C PRO A 155 0.16 -11.91 7.97
N SER A 156 -0.01 -12.90 8.85
CA SER A 156 -1.25 -13.11 9.60
C SER A 156 -1.64 -11.93 10.50
N ALA A 157 -0.67 -11.13 10.92
CA ALA A 157 -0.87 -9.90 11.69
C ALA A 157 -1.81 -8.89 10.99
N TYR A 158 -1.89 -8.93 9.66
CA TYR A 158 -2.75 -8.04 8.88
C TYR A 158 -4.19 -8.52 8.73
N ASN A 159 -4.52 -9.74 9.22
CA ASN A 159 -5.87 -10.30 9.17
C ASN A 159 -6.49 -10.25 7.75
N TYR A 160 -5.68 -10.62 6.75
CA TYR A 160 -6.08 -10.65 5.35
C TYR A 160 -7.06 -11.80 5.10
N VAL A 161 -8.19 -11.50 4.48
CA VAL A 161 -9.26 -12.44 4.14
C VAL A 161 -9.63 -12.26 2.68
N VAL A 162 -9.57 -13.34 1.90
CA VAL A 162 -10.04 -13.37 0.51
C VAL A 162 -11.48 -13.83 0.48
N SER A 163 -12.35 -13.10 -0.23
CA SER A 163 -13.73 -13.49 -0.51
C SER A 163 -13.98 -13.72 -2.03
N GLY A 164 -13.03 -13.31 -2.88
CA GLY A 164 -13.11 -13.43 -4.33
C GLY A 164 -12.40 -14.68 -4.90
N SER A 165 -12.04 -14.62 -6.18
CA SER A 165 -11.24 -15.65 -6.85
C SER A 165 -9.84 -15.74 -6.26
N THR A 166 -9.39 -16.94 -5.90
CA THR A 166 -8.09 -17.16 -5.27
C THR A 166 -6.94 -17.27 -6.28
N GLN A 167 -7.22 -17.60 -7.54
CA GLN A 167 -6.20 -17.97 -8.53
C GLN A 167 -5.21 -16.83 -8.82
N LEU A 168 -5.67 -15.58 -8.84
CA LEU A 168 -4.82 -14.41 -9.09
C LEU A 168 -4.33 -13.73 -7.82
N MET A 169 -4.90 -14.07 -6.67
CA MET A 169 -4.49 -13.49 -5.39
C MET A 169 -3.06 -13.88 -5.00
N ALA A 170 -2.49 -14.93 -5.59
CA ALA A 170 -1.11 -15.33 -5.34
C ALA A 170 -0.07 -14.32 -5.87
N VAL A 171 -0.38 -13.62 -6.96
CA VAL A 171 0.56 -12.71 -7.64
C VAL A 171 0.18 -11.24 -7.51
N ILE A 172 -1.02 -10.92 -7.04
CA ILE A 172 -1.43 -9.54 -6.75
C ILE A 172 -0.66 -9.05 -5.51
N ALA A 173 -0.08 -7.86 -5.60
CA ALA A 173 0.54 -7.12 -4.51
C ALA A 173 -0.45 -6.13 -3.86
N GLY A 174 -1.32 -5.53 -4.68
CA GLY A 174 -2.28 -4.52 -4.28
C GLY A 174 -3.23 -4.14 -5.40
N ILE A 175 -4.06 -3.13 -5.16
CA ILE A 175 -5.03 -2.60 -6.12
C ILE A 175 -4.82 -1.09 -6.25
N SER A 176 -4.73 -0.60 -7.49
CA SER A 176 -4.61 0.84 -7.76
C SER A 176 -5.93 1.58 -7.57
N VAL A 177 -5.88 2.91 -7.53
CA VAL A 177 -7.07 3.78 -7.37
C VAL A 177 -8.13 3.61 -8.46
N ASP A 178 -7.74 3.13 -9.65
CA ASP A 178 -8.65 2.78 -10.73
C ASP A 178 -9.00 1.29 -10.75
N GLY A 179 -8.69 0.52 -9.71
CA GLY A 179 -9.12 -0.87 -9.56
C GLY A 179 -8.29 -1.89 -10.33
N VAL A 180 -7.32 -1.46 -11.14
CA VAL A 180 -6.38 -2.37 -11.82
C VAL A 180 -5.51 -3.08 -10.78
N SER A 181 -5.18 -4.33 -11.08
CA SER A 181 -4.27 -5.10 -10.23
C SER A 181 -2.86 -4.53 -10.30
N ILE A 182 -2.24 -4.31 -9.14
CA ILE A 182 -0.80 -4.15 -9.02
C ILE A 182 -0.26 -5.56 -8.77
N LEU A 183 0.41 -6.16 -9.75
CA LEU A 183 1.05 -7.45 -9.56
C LEU A 183 2.39 -7.31 -8.86
N ASN A 184 2.92 -8.46 -8.43
CA ASN A 184 4.29 -8.58 -8.00
C ASN A 184 5.23 -7.97 -9.02
N VAL A 185 6.26 -7.30 -8.54
CA VAL A 185 7.20 -6.51 -9.31
C VAL A 185 8.16 -7.36 -10.16
N ASN A 186 8.02 -8.69 -10.11
CA ASN A 186 8.76 -9.65 -10.90
C ASN A 186 7.91 -10.19 -12.05
N SER A 187 8.55 -10.36 -13.20
CA SER A 187 8.08 -11.20 -14.29
C SER A 187 7.91 -12.66 -13.87
N ALA A 188 7.28 -13.46 -14.73
CA ALA A 188 7.17 -14.92 -14.57
C ALA A 188 8.54 -15.64 -14.44
N ASN A 189 9.63 -15.00 -14.86
CA ASN A 189 10.99 -15.51 -14.75
C ASN A 189 11.69 -15.12 -13.43
N ASN A 190 10.97 -14.55 -12.46
CA ASN A 190 11.53 -14.01 -11.20
C ASN A 190 12.60 -12.93 -11.41
N VAL A 191 12.46 -12.15 -12.48
CA VAL A 191 13.31 -10.98 -12.76
C VAL A 191 12.50 -9.73 -12.92
N ASP A 192 13.14 -8.58 -12.75
CA ASP A 192 12.56 -7.27 -13.06
C ASP A 192 12.02 -7.27 -14.50
N PRO A 193 10.72 -6.99 -14.71
CA PRO A 193 10.12 -7.03 -16.04
C PRO A 193 10.65 -5.94 -16.97
N PHE A 194 11.25 -4.87 -16.44
CA PHE A 194 11.65 -3.70 -17.23
C PHE A 194 13.17 -3.57 -17.39
N PHE A 195 13.92 -3.98 -16.37
CA PHE A 195 15.39 -3.93 -16.37
C PHE A 195 15.99 -5.28 -15.93
N PRO A 196 15.59 -6.40 -16.57
CA PRO A 196 15.98 -7.73 -16.14
C PRO A 196 17.49 -7.92 -16.13
N ALA A 197 18.00 -8.55 -15.07
CA ALA A 197 19.36 -9.07 -15.06
C ALA A 197 19.44 -10.44 -15.77
N GLY A 198 20.62 -10.87 -16.21
CA GLY A 198 20.82 -12.22 -16.73
C GLY A 198 20.35 -12.47 -18.16
N GLY A 199 20.11 -11.41 -18.95
CA GLY A 199 19.87 -11.52 -20.40
C GLY A 199 18.43 -11.82 -20.81
N TYR A 200 17.45 -11.72 -19.90
CA TYR A 200 16.04 -11.77 -20.28
C TYR A 200 15.62 -10.50 -21.04
N SER A 201 14.59 -10.61 -21.87
CA SER A 201 13.98 -9.47 -22.53
C SER A 201 13.07 -8.70 -21.58
N ALA A 202 13.08 -7.37 -21.68
CA ALA A 202 12.09 -6.54 -21.01
C ALA A 202 10.68 -6.82 -21.56
N GLU A 203 9.69 -6.80 -20.68
CA GLU A 203 8.29 -6.94 -21.01
C GLU A 203 7.77 -5.69 -21.72
N THR A 204 6.84 -5.89 -22.66
CA THR A 204 6.22 -4.81 -23.42
C THR A 204 4.94 -4.34 -22.75
N VAL A 205 4.83 -3.03 -22.53
CA VAL A 205 3.64 -2.40 -21.95
C VAL A 205 3.10 -1.29 -22.83
N ASP A 206 1.89 -0.85 -22.51
CA ASP A 206 1.33 0.36 -23.09
C ASP A 206 1.89 1.64 -22.42
N SER A 207 1.56 2.81 -22.96
CA SER A 207 1.99 4.11 -22.40
C SER A 207 1.35 4.45 -21.05
N CYS A 208 0.45 3.58 -20.56
CA CYS A 208 -0.10 3.57 -19.20
C CYS A 208 0.55 2.50 -18.30
N MET A 209 1.69 1.95 -18.70
CA MET A 209 2.54 1.04 -17.92
C MET A 209 1.89 -0.30 -17.61
N GLY A 210 0.80 -0.66 -18.30
CA GLY A 210 0.11 -1.91 -18.09
C GLY A 210 0.12 -2.81 -19.32
N HIS A 211 -0.17 -4.08 -19.08
CA HIS A 211 -0.30 -5.11 -20.10
C HIS A 211 -1.16 -6.27 -19.56
N PRO A 212 -1.68 -7.14 -20.43
CA PRO A 212 -2.43 -8.31 -19.99
C PRO A 212 -1.47 -9.42 -19.56
N ASN A 213 -1.82 -10.11 -18.49
CA ASN A 213 -1.15 -11.34 -18.09
C ASN A 213 -1.42 -12.44 -19.13
N PRO A 214 -0.39 -13.10 -19.70
CA PRO A 214 -0.58 -14.06 -20.79
C PRO A 214 -1.47 -15.27 -20.45
N SER A 215 -1.54 -15.65 -19.17
CA SER A 215 -2.28 -16.85 -18.74
C SER A 215 -3.71 -16.57 -18.33
N SER A 216 -3.99 -15.35 -17.83
CA SER A 216 -5.30 -14.99 -17.26
C SER A 216 -6.02 -13.88 -18.02
N ASN A 217 -5.33 -13.22 -18.96
CA ASN A 217 -5.81 -12.01 -19.63
C ASN A 217 -6.13 -10.86 -18.66
N SER A 218 -5.59 -10.88 -17.45
CA SER A 218 -5.78 -9.78 -16.50
C SER A 218 -4.88 -8.60 -16.84
N TYR A 219 -5.47 -7.44 -17.09
CA TYR A 219 -4.70 -6.20 -17.23
C TYR A 219 -4.13 -5.80 -15.86
N HIS A 220 -2.85 -5.44 -15.82
CA HIS A 220 -2.18 -5.14 -14.57
C HIS A 220 -0.99 -4.20 -14.72
N TYR A 221 -0.49 -3.72 -13.57
CA TYR A 221 0.72 -2.91 -13.44
C TYR A 221 1.80 -3.66 -12.68
N HIS A 222 3.06 -3.49 -13.11
CA HIS A 222 4.26 -3.80 -12.31
C HIS A 222 4.92 -2.54 -11.73
N ILE A 223 4.57 -1.37 -12.27
CA ILE A 223 5.12 -0.06 -11.91
C ILE A 223 3.99 0.97 -11.88
N ALA A 224 4.17 2.07 -11.15
CA ALA A 224 3.11 3.05 -10.95
C ALA A 224 2.69 3.70 -12.29
N SER A 225 1.38 3.91 -12.44
CA SER A 225 0.81 4.52 -13.64
C SER A 225 0.03 5.77 -13.28
N GLY A 226 0.42 6.92 -13.84
CA GLY A 226 -0.37 8.14 -13.74
C GLY A 226 -1.73 8.03 -14.44
N CYS A 227 -1.90 7.08 -15.38
CA CYS A 227 -3.20 6.83 -16.02
C CYS A 227 -4.27 6.35 -15.04
N ALA A 228 -3.86 5.71 -13.93
CA ALA A 228 -4.79 5.34 -12.86
C ALA A 228 -5.44 6.58 -12.22
N LEU A 229 -4.72 7.71 -12.19
CA LEU A 229 -5.25 9.00 -11.70
C LEU A 229 -5.90 9.81 -12.80
N THR A 230 -5.25 9.95 -13.96
CA THR A 230 -5.76 10.72 -15.11
C THR A 230 -5.68 9.88 -16.36
N PRO A 231 -6.74 9.15 -16.70
CA PRO A 231 -6.75 8.37 -17.93
C PRO A 231 -6.59 9.32 -19.13
N PRO A 232 -5.72 8.99 -20.10
CA PRO A 232 -5.61 9.77 -21.32
C PRO A 232 -6.92 9.69 -22.13
N SER A 233 -7.22 10.75 -22.87
CA SER A 233 -8.33 10.74 -23.81
C SER A 233 -7.95 9.96 -25.07
N GLY A 234 -8.81 9.02 -25.48
CA GLY A 234 -8.67 8.30 -26.74
C GLY A 234 -7.78 7.05 -26.63
N THR A 235 -7.14 6.69 -27.75
CA THR A 235 -6.34 5.47 -27.87
C THR A 235 -5.01 5.63 -27.17
N ILE A 236 -4.69 4.69 -26.28
CA ILE A 236 -3.40 4.63 -25.61
C ILE A 236 -2.33 4.17 -26.62
N ALA A 237 -1.17 4.83 -26.64
CA ALA A 237 -0.04 4.38 -27.46
C ALA A 237 0.69 3.20 -26.78
N THR A 238 1.45 2.42 -27.53
CA THR A 238 2.40 1.48 -26.89
C THR A 238 3.53 2.27 -26.22
N CYS A 239 4.18 1.71 -25.21
CA CYS A 239 5.37 2.34 -24.63
C CYS A 239 6.48 2.50 -25.69
N SER A 240 6.65 1.51 -26.57
CA SER A 240 7.65 1.52 -27.65
C SER A 240 7.46 2.65 -28.67
N SER A 241 6.22 3.14 -28.85
CA SER A 241 5.91 4.27 -29.74
C SER A 241 5.95 5.63 -29.03
N THR A 242 6.11 5.64 -27.70
CA THR A 242 6.23 6.86 -26.89
C THR A 242 7.69 7.07 -26.51
N SER A 243 8.37 8.05 -27.12
CA SER A 243 9.82 8.24 -26.99
C SER A 243 10.32 8.28 -25.55
N SER A 244 9.66 9.03 -24.67
CA SER A 244 9.99 9.11 -23.25
C SER A 244 9.83 7.76 -22.54
N CYS A 245 8.75 7.03 -22.83
CA CYS A 245 8.51 5.70 -22.26
C CYS A 245 9.55 4.68 -22.72
N ASN A 246 9.78 4.60 -24.03
CA ASN A 246 10.72 3.66 -24.64
C ASN A 246 12.17 3.91 -24.19
N SER A 247 12.52 5.16 -23.87
CA SER A 247 13.87 5.51 -23.42
C SER A 247 14.18 5.00 -22.01
N ASN A 248 13.24 5.17 -21.07
CA ASN A 248 13.38 4.72 -19.69
C ASN A 248 12.01 4.69 -19.02
N ILE A 249 11.42 3.50 -18.94
CA ILE A 249 10.07 3.32 -18.42
C ILE A 249 9.93 3.75 -16.95
N ALA A 250 10.94 3.53 -16.12
CA ALA A 250 10.89 3.92 -14.71
C ALA A 250 10.88 5.44 -14.53
N THR A 251 11.69 6.16 -15.31
CA THR A 251 11.68 7.63 -15.33
C THR A 251 10.35 8.15 -15.89
N TYR A 252 9.86 7.54 -16.96
CA TYR A 252 8.58 7.91 -17.56
C TYR A 252 7.42 7.70 -16.59
N SER A 253 7.36 6.56 -15.88
CA SER A 253 6.36 6.28 -14.84
C SER A 253 6.27 7.44 -13.84
N ILE A 254 7.39 7.89 -13.27
CA ILE A 254 7.40 9.01 -12.34
C ILE A 254 6.95 10.32 -13.00
N SER A 255 7.34 10.56 -14.25
CA SER A 255 6.93 11.77 -14.99
C SER A 255 5.41 11.88 -15.19
N THR A 256 4.69 10.75 -15.23
CA THR A 256 3.22 10.74 -15.32
C THR A 256 2.53 11.32 -14.08
N PHE A 257 3.27 11.48 -12.96
CA PHE A 257 2.80 12.12 -11.73
C PHE A 257 3.18 13.61 -11.63
N SER A 258 3.63 14.24 -12.72
CA SER A 258 4.03 15.65 -12.74
C SER A 258 2.92 16.63 -12.33
N SER A 259 1.65 16.26 -12.49
CA SER A 259 0.48 17.03 -12.01
C SER A 259 0.07 16.67 -10.57
N TYR A 260 0.71 15.66 -9.97
CA TYR A 260 0.40 15.07 -8.66
C TYR A 260 1.62 15.17 -7.73
N ARG A 261 2.25 16.35 -7.68
CA ARG A 261 3.44 16.64 -6.86
C ARG A 261 3.08 16.87 -5.39
N THR A 262 2.26 16.00 -4.84
CA THR A 262 1.88 15.92 -3.43
C THR A 262 1.80 14.45 -3.04
N LYS A 263 1.75 14.17 -1.75
CA LYS A 263 1.54 12.82 -1.25
C LYS A 263 0.16 12.29 -1.68
N THR A 264 0.13 11.56 -2.78
CA THR A 264 -1.09 11.14 -3.48
C THR A 264 -1.29 9.66 -3.27
N VAL A 265 -2.48 9.23 -2.85
CA VAL A 265 -2.84 7.80 -2.80
C VAL A 265 -2.97 7.29 -4.24
N ILE A 266 -2.25 6.21 -4.56
CA ILE A 266 -2.32 5.57 -5.88
C ILE A 266 -2.78 4.11 -5.80
N GLY A 267 -2.89 3.56 -4.59
CA GLY A 267 -3.44 2.23 -4.35
C GLY A 267 -3.37 1.80 -2.89
N ILE A 268 -3.71 0.54 -2.67
CA ILE A 268 -3.64 -0.14 -1.37
C ILE A 268 -3.01 -1.53 -1.58
N ALA A 269 -2.04 -1.88 -0.75
CA ALA A 269 -1.41 -3.20 -0.77
C ALA A 269 -2.29 -4.23 -0.03
N LYS A 270 -2.08 -5.52 -0.31
CA LYS A 270 -2.85 -6.61 0.34
C LYS A 270 -2.60 -6.76 1.84
N ASP A 271 -1.51 -6.21 2.35
CA ASP A 271 -1.25 -6.11 3.80
C ASP A 271 -1.98 -4.91 4.45
N GLY A 272 -2.70 -4.11 3.65
CA GLY A 272 -3.50 -2.98 4.11
C GLY A 272 -2.73 -1.67 4.25
N HIS A 273 -1.44 -1.63 3.90
CA HIS A 273 -0.69 -0.39 3.83
C HIS A 273 -0.96 0.38 2.54
N ILE A 274 -0.94 1.70 2.67
CA ILE A 274 -1.25 2.62 1.57
C ILE A 274 -0.08 2.66 0.59
N ILE A 275 -0.39 2.72 -0.70
CA ILE A 275 0.57 2.93 -1.77
C ILE A 275 0.44 4.38 -2.24
N TYR A 276 1.53 5.14 -2.12
CA TYR A 276 1.61 6.54 -2.51
C TYR A 276 2.33 6.73 -3.84
N GLY A 277 2.01 7.83 -4.52
CA GLY A 277 2.78 8.36 -5.63
C GLY A 277 4.19 8.77 -5.21
N PRO A 278 5.02 9.24 -6.15
CA PRO A 278 6.45 9.39 -5.92
C PRO A 278 6.83 10.64 -5.13
N TYR A 279 5.86 11.46 -4.69
CA TYR A 279 6.10 12.74 -4.04
C TYR A 279 5.63 12.74 -2.58
N THR A 280 6.39 13.43 -1.73
CA THR A 280 5.98 13.79 -0.37
C THR A 280 4.94 14.90 -0.38
N THR A 281 4.41 15.22 0.80
CA THR A 281 3.50 16.36 1.02
C THR A 281 4.10 17.70 0.55
N GLY A 282 5.42 17.87 0.69
CA GLY A 282 6.14 19.06 0.21
C GLY A 282 6.46 19.06 -1.29
N GLY A 283 5.97 18.09 -2.06
CA GLY A 283 6.22 17.98 -3.50
C GLY A 283 7.63 17.59 -3.91
N VAL A 284 8.41 17.10 -2.94
CA VAL A 284 9.74 16.51 -3.14
C VAL A 284 9.57 15.05 -3.53
N GLN A 285 10.22 14.65 -4.62
CA GLN A 285 10.25 13.25 -5.04
C GLN A 285 11.01 12.42 -4.00
N VAL A 286 10.44 11.29 -3.59
CA VAL A 286 11.10 10.36 -2.69
C VAL A 286 12.07 9.50 -3.50
N THR A 287 13.36 9.57 -3.16
CA THR A 287 14.44 8.84 -3.84
C THR A 287 15.27 7.97 -2.91
N SER A 288 15.01 8.01 -1.60
CA SER A 288 15.71 7.26 -0.56
C SER A 288 14.84 7.10 0.69
N GLY A 289 15.35 6.39 1.71
CA GLY A 289 14.60 6.13 2.94
C GLY A 289 13.73 4.87 2.89
N PHE A 290 13.96 4.01 1.90
CA PHE A 290 13.22 2.76 1.69
C PHE A 290 13.90 1.56 2.34
N ASP A 291 13.06 0.65 2.83
CA ASP A 291 13.47 -0.71 3.19
C ASP A 291 13.49 -1.66 1.98
N ILE A 292 13.84 -2.92 2.20
CA ILE A 292 13.91 -3.95 1.15
C ILE A 292 12.57 -4.24 0.45
N CYS A 293 11.44 -3.86 1.04
CA CYS A 293 10.12 -4.02 0.47
C CYS A 293 9.65 -2.79 -0.33
N ASN A 294 10.49 -1.75 -0.40
CA ASN A 294 10.19 -0.43 -0.97
C ASN A 294 9.07 0.30 -0.24
N GLY A 295 8.93 0.02 1.07
CA GLY A 295 8.17 0.87 1.97
C GLY A 295 9.06 1.77 2.79
N MET A 296 8.44 2.75 3.43
CA MET A 296 9.12 3.70 4.30
C MET A 296 8.19 4.18 5.42
N PHE A 297 8.80 4.48 6.57
CA PHE A 297 8.17 5.30 7.59
C PHE A 297 8.18 6.75 7.12
N HIS A 298 7.04 7.41 7.07
CA HIS A 298 6.90 8.69 6.34
C HIS A 298 6.38 9.86 7.18
N ASP A 299 6.19 9.69 8.49
CA ASP A 299 5.79 10.76 9.39
C ASP A 299 6.21 10.53 10.85
N SER A 300 5.98 11.55 11.68
CA SER A 300 6.36 11.59 13.09
C SER A 300 5.55 10.68 14.01
N ILE A 301 4.46 10.09 13.52
CA ILE A 301 3.64 9.14 14.28
C ILE A 301 3.95 7.68 13.93
N GLY A 302 4.82 7.46 12.94
CA GLY A 302 5.35 6.14 12.63
C GLY A 302 4.50 5.37 11.63
N ASN A 303 3.69 6.06 10.82
CA ASN A 303 2.97 5.38 9.74
C ASN A 303 3.95 4.88 8.69
N TYR A 304 3.66 3.67 8.22
CA TYR A 304 4.40 2.98 7.18
C TYR A 304 3.55 2.87 5.91
N GLY A 305 4.17 3.05 4.75
CA GLY A 305 3.51 2.88 3.46
C GLY A 305 4.50 2.66 2.33
N TYR A 306 3.99 2.25 1.17
CA TYR A 306 4.76 2.06 -0.04
C TYR A 306 4.75 3.32 -0.90
N PHE A 307 5.81 3.54 -1.66
CA PHE A 307 5.90 4.68 -2.58
C PHE A 307 6.33 4.23 -3.97
N ALA A 308 5.78 4.89 -4.99
CA ALA A 308 6.28 4.76 -6.35
C ALA A 308 7.72 5.29 -6.45
N THR A 309 8.63 4.51 -7.04
CA THR A 309 10.06 4.85 -7.18
C THR A 309 10.58 4.57 -8.58
N GLN A 310 11.75 5.16 -8.92
CA GLN A 310 12.43 4.92 -10.20
C GLN A 310 13.30 3.65 -10.19
N THR A 311 13.50 3.04 -9.03
CA THR A 311 14.37 1.87 -8.84
C THR A 311 13.55 0.68 -8.42
N TYR A 312 13.93 -0.50 -8.88
CA TYR A 312 13.30 -1.75 -8.50
C TYR A 312 13.27 -1.92 -6.96
N PRO A 313 12.15 -2.31 -6.34
CA PRO A 313 10.94 -2.92 -6.92
C PRO A 313 9.86 -1.93 -7.40
N TYR A 314 10.13 -0.63 -7.54
CA TYR A 314 9.20 0.40 -8.05
C TYR A 314 7.95 0.71 -7.22
N ILE A 315 7.31 -0.28 -6.58
CA ILE A 315 6.14 -0.10 -5.70
C ILE A 315 6.25 -1.01 -4.46
N THR A 316 5.70 -2.22 -4.46
CA THR A 316 5.68 -3.12 -3.31
C THR A 316 6.42 -4.39 -3.70
N GLY A 317 7.65 -4.58 -3.18
CA GLY A 317 8.46 -5.77 -3.47
C GLY A 317 8.16 -6.97 -2.56
N CYS A 318 7.75 -6.69 -1.33
CA CYS A 318 7.30 -7.63 -0.33
C CYS A 318 6.36 -6.92 0.65
N PHE A 319 5.73 -7.66 1.56
CA PHE A 319 4.96 -7.05 2.66
C PHE A 319 5.90 -6.74 3.82
N GLY A 320 6.13 -5.45 4.05
CA GLY A 320 7.06 -4.94 5.06
C GLY A 320 6.43 -4.72 6.43
N PRO A 321 7.15 -4.05 7.36
CA PRO A 321 8.45 -3.42 7.14
C PRO A 321 9.59 -4.43 6.92
N GLY A 322 10.54 -4.05 6.08
CA GLY A 322 11.79 -4.76 5.84
C GLY A 322 12.98 -4.16 6.62
N ASN A 323 14.10 -4.87 6.66
CA ASN A 323 15.36 -4.32 7.16
C ASN A 323 16.11 -3.50 6.07
N TYR A 324 17.31 -3.03 6.40
CA TYR A 324 18.10 -2.10 5.56
C TYR A 324 19.52 -2.65 5.32
N PRO A 325 19.69 -3.72 4.52
CA PRO A 325 21.00 -4.28 4.24
C PRO A 325 21.79 -3.41 3.26
N THR A 326 23.11 -3.61 3.22
CA THR A 326 23.99 -3.08 2.16
C THR A 326 24.08 -4.01 0.95
N ALA A 327 23.30 -5.10 0.95
CA ALA A 327 23.26 -6.09 -0.12
C ALA A 327 22.45 -5.58 -1.31
N THR A 328 22.79 -6.07 -2.51
CA THR A 328 22.05 -5.81 -3.75
C THR A 328 21.27 -7.03 -4.20
N VAL A 329 20.17 -6.82 -4.92
CA VAL A 329 19.43 -7.89 -5.60
C VAL A 329 20.15 -8.28 -6.90
N ASN A 330 19.94 -9.53 -7.35
CA ASN A 330 20.53 -10.04 -8.58
C ASN A 330 19.57 -10.12 -9.78
N CYS A 331 18.31 -9.73 -9.59
CA CYS A 331 17.25 -9.91 -10.59
C CYS A 331 16.91 -8.63 -11.38
N SER A 332 17.53 -7.51 -11.03
CA SER A 332 17.35 -6.21 -11.69
C SER A 332 18.71 -5.55 -11.92
N THR A 333 18.85 -4.88 -13.06
CA THR A 333 19.96 -3.95 -13.35
C THR A 333 19.65 -2.52 -12.89
N ASN A 334 18.43 -2.26 -12.40
CA ASN A 334 17.94 -0.97 -11.92
C ASN A 334 17.56 -1.01 -10.42
N ALA A 335 18.27 -1.82 -9.65
CA ALA A 335 18.14 -1.87 -8.19
C ALA A 335 18.69 -0.60 -7.52
N PRO A 336 18.16 -0.19 -6.35
CA PRO A 336 18.73 0.91 -5.58
C PRO A 336 20.15 0.58 -5.15
N SER A 337 21.00 1.61 -5.09
CA SER A 337 22.38 1.47 -4.62
C SER A 337 22.48 1.13 -3.13
N SER A 338 21.44 1.44 -2.34
CA SER A 338 21.36 1.10 -0.92
C SER A 338 19.93 1.16 -0.40
N TYR A 339 19.67 0.42 0.67
CA TYR A 339 18.48 0.55 1.50
C TYR A 339 18.83 1.38 2.74
N SER A 340 18.01 2.36 3.07
CA SER A 340 18.31 3.31 4.16
C SER A 340 17.06 3.66 4.93
N LYS A 341 17.19 3.89 6.23
CA LYS A 341 16.08 4.40 7.05
C LYS A 341 15.73 5.82 6.59
N SER A 342 14.44 6.10 6.50
CA SER A 342 13.97 7.49 6.41
C SER A 342 14.32 8.26 7.69
N ILE A 343 14.28 9.60 7.63
CA ILE A 343 14.47 10.45 8.81
C ILE A 343 13.47 10.11 9.94
N TYR A 344 12.25 9.73 9.58
CA TYR A 344 11.23 9.32 10.53
C TYR A 344 11.60 8.00 11.22
N ALA A 345 12.02 6.99 10.45
CA ALA A 345 12.50 5.72 10.99
C ALA A 345 13.69 5.90 11.95
N LEU A 346 14.62 6.82 11.64
CA LEU A 346 15.75 7.13 12.53
C LEU A 346 15.30 7.66 13.89
N ASN A 347 14.33 8.57 13.92
CA ASN A 347 13.81 9.18 15.15
C ASN A 347 13.13 8.17 16.11
N PHE A 348 12.51 7.12 15.54
CA PHE A 348 11.93 6.04 16.34
C PHE A 348 12.99 5.10 16.92
N THR A 349 14.14 4.94 16.26
CA THR A 349 15.21 4.05 16.74
C THR A 349 16.05 4.66 17.86
N THR A 350 16.27 5.98 17.83
CA THR A 350 17.06 6.68 18.85
C THR A 350 16.33 6.80 20.19
N SER A 351 15.01 6.97 20.15
CA SER A 351 14.17 7.15 21.33
C SER A 351 14.13 5.93 22.27
N ALA A 352 14.39 4.72 21.77
CA ALA A 352 14.36 3.49 22.56
C ALA A 352 15.57 3.36 23.52
N ASN A 353 16.71 4.00 23.22
CA ASN A 353 17.96 3.81 23.97
C ASN A 353 18.22 4.88 25.04
N THR A 354 17.43 5.95 25.12
CA THR A 354 17.67 7.06 26.08
C THR A 354 16.79 7.01 27.32
N THR A 355 16.07 5.91 27.56
CA THR A 355 15.45 5.69 28.88
C THR A 355 16.53 5.15 29.82
N THR A 356 17.55 5.95 30.10
CA THR A 356 18.40 5.74 31.27
C THR A 356 17.47 5.86 32.46
N ILE A 357 17.04 4.73 33.00
CA ILE A 357 16.32 4.67 34.27
C ILE A 357 17.23 5.36 35.26
N THR A 358 16.96 6.63 35.54
CA THR A 358 17.47 7.28 36.73
C THR A 358 16.73 6.58 37.84
N THR A 359 17.30 5.50 38.36
CA THR A 359 16.87 4.88 39.60
C THR A 359 17.01 5.99 40.64
N ILE A 360 15.91 6.71 40.87
CA ILE A 360 15.79 7.56 42.04
C ILE A 360 15.76 6.57 43.18
N THR A 361 16.94 6.32 43.76
CA THR A 361 17.09 5.63 45.03
C THR A 361 16.48 6.57 46.07
N THR A 362 15.15 6.56 46.20
CA THR A 362 14.50 7.06 47.41
C THR A 362 14.99 6.18 48.54
N THR A 363 15.98 6.67 49.27
CA THR A 363 16.36 6.16 50.58
C THR A 363 15.14 6.36 51.47
N VAL A 364 14.27 5.35 51.54
CA VAL A 364 13.19 5.32 52.53
C VAL A 364 13.88 5.17 53.88
N ALA A 365 13.90 6.26 54.64
CA ALA A 365 14.30 6.24 56.03
C ALA A 365 13.41 5.22 56.76
N SER A 366 14.08 4.25 57.38
CA SER A 366 13.51 3.21 58.23
C SER A 366 12.58 3.81 59.29
N GLY A 367 11.27 3.70 59.04
CA GLY A 367 10.21 3.92 60.00
C GLY A 367 9.76 2.58 60.59
N ASN A 368 9.94 2.47 61.89
CA ASN A 368 9.72 1.33 62.77
C ASN A 368 8.27 0.79 62.78
N THR A 369 8.11 -0.49 63.16
CA THR A 369 6.90 -1.20 63.65
C THR A 369 5.74 -1.38 62.65
N THR A 370 5.06 -2.54 62.49
CA THR A 370 4.63 -3.53 63.50
C THR A 370 4.29 -4.85 62.81
N THR A 371 4.66 -5.98 63.43
CA THR A 371 4.33 -7.35 63.05
C THR A 371 2.87 -7.68 63.35
N HIS A 372 2.08 -8.02 62.33
CA HIS A 372 0.85 -8.80 62.50
C HIS A 372 1.01 -10.16 61.81
N ALA A 373 1.17 -11.19 62.64
CA ALA A 373 1.07 -12.57 62.23
C ALA A 373 -0.40 -12.90 61.98
N SER A 374 -0.71 -13.50 60.83
CA SER A 374 -1.96 -14.23 60.62
C SER A 374 -1.61 -15.56 60.00
N ASN A 375 -1.71 -16.59 60.84
CA ASN A 375 -1.72 -17.99 60.44
C ASN A 375 -2.91 -18.22 59.52
N THR A 376 -2.68 -18.82 58.35
CA THR A 376 -3.73 -19.58 57.66
C THR A 376 -3.14 -20.90 57.19
N THR A 377 -3.43 -21.91 58.00
CA THR A 377 -3.20 -23.33 57.73
C THR A 377 -4.16 -23.78 56.64
N THR A 378 -3.65 -24.28 55.51
CA THR A 378 -4.46 -25.12 54.61
C THR A 378 -3.65 -26.32 54.17
N THR A 379 -3.99 -27.46 54.74
CA THR A 379 -3.63 -28.81 54.34
C THR A 379 -4.55 -29.32 53.24
N HIS A 380 -3.99 -30.04 52.26
CA HIS A 380 -4.54 -31.14 51.44
C HIS A 380 -3.80 -31.13 50.08
N ALA A 381 -3.47 -32.22 49.41
CA ALA A 381 -3.29 -33.63 49.72
C ALA A 381 -2.51 -34.17 48.51
N ALA A 382 -1.52 -35.03 48.74
CA ALA A 382 -0.80 -35.70 47.67
C ALA A 382 -1.72 -36.74 46.99
N ASN A 383 -1.69 -36.80 45.66
CA ASN A 383 -1.96 -38.05 44.98
C ASN A 383 -1.07 -38.20 43.74
N THR A 384 -0.41 -39.35 43.69
CA THR A 384 0.61 -39.74 42.72
C THR A 384 -0.04 -40.63 41.68
N THR A 385 0.05 -40.32 40.38
CA THR A 385 0.07 -41.37 39.34
C THR A 385 0.78 -40.90 38.07
N THR A 386 1.64 -41.79 37.60
CA THR A 386 2.58 -41.77 36.49
C THR A 386 1.90 -41.98 35.12
N THR A 387 2.30 -41.27 34.06
CA THR A 387 2.90 -41.81 32.80
C THR A 387 2.89 -40.84 31.60
N HIS A 388 4.00 -40.92 30.84
CA HIS A 388 4.24 -40.63 29.41
C HIS A 388 4.18 -39.21 28.80
N ALA A 389 5.39 -38.66 28.64
CA ALA A 389 6.01 -38.10 27.43
C ALA A 389 5.12 -37.48 26.33
N SER A 390 5.28 -36.16 26.14
CA SER A 390 5.45 -35.52 24.82
C SER A 390 6.09 -34.14 25.04
N ASN A 391 7.27 -33.91 24.46
CA ASN A 391 7.93 -32.61 24.43
C ASN A 391 7.15 -31.69 23.48
N THR A 392 6.41 -30.73 24.02
CA THR A 392 5.84 -29.63 23.26
C THR A 392 6.43 -28.33 23.79
N THR A 393 7.43 -27.82 23.07
CA THR A 393 8.04 -26.51 23.31
C THR A 393 7.02 -25.44 22.95
N THR A 394 6.24 -25.02 23.95
CA THR A 394 5.29 -23.90 23.81
C THR A 394 6.08 -22.60 24.03
N ALA A 395 6.40 -21.90 22.94
CA ALA A 395 6.92 -20.55 23.01
C ALA A 395 5.79 -19.62 23.50
N HIS A 396 5.89 -19.20 24.76
CA HIS A 396 5.06 -18.13 25.32
C HIS A 396 5.44 -16.81 24.63
N ILE A 397 4.62 -16.38 23.66
CA ILE A 397 4.65 -15.00 23.15
C ILE A 397 3.96 -14.14 24.21
N SER A 398 4.74 -13.39 24.98
CA SER A 398 4.22 -12.35 25.86
C SER A 398 3.68 -11.20 25.00
N SER A 399 2.36 -11.01 24.97
CA SER A 399 1.72 -9.82 24.44
C SER A 399 2.03 -8.62 25.34
N ASN A 400 3.12 -7.90 25.04
CA ASN A 400 3.34 -6.58 25.62
C ASN A 400 2.36 -5.60 24.98
N ALA A 401 1.17 -5.49 25.57
CA ALA A 401 0.24 -4.41 25.31
C ALA A 401 0.88 -3.10 25.80
N ARG A 402 1.61 -2.40 24.91
CA ARG A 402 2.03 -1.03 25.17
C ARG A 402 0.78 -0.15 25.23
N SER A 403 0.43 0.33 26.43
CA SER A 403 -0.52 1.42 26.55
C SER A 403 0.12 2.66 25.92
N ASN A 404 -0.35 3.05 24.73
CA ASN A 404 0.01 4.31 24.10
C ASN A 404 -0.54 5.45 24.97
N SER A 405 0.26 5.94 25.93
CA SER A 405 0.06 7.26 26.51
C SER A 405 0.41 8.29 25.44
N ARG A 406 -0.58 8.64 24.61
CA ARG A 406 -0.44 9.68 23.60
C ARG A 406 -0.19 11.01 24.32
N LYS A 407 1.06 11.46 24.35
CA LYS A 407 1.36 12.89 24.51
C LYS A 407 0.73 13.60 23.32
N LEU A 408 -0.29 14.43 23.56
CA LEU A 408 -0.72 15.44 22.59
C LEU A 408 0.49 16.35 22.34
N SER A 409 1.21 16.10 21.25
CA SER A 409 2.28 16.97 20.75
C SER A 409 1.67 18.26 20.17
N LEU A 410 2.42 19.35 20.29
CA LEU A 410 2.14 20.69 19.76
C LEU A 410 1.75 20.71 18.26
N ASP A 411 2.07 19.64 17.52
CA ASP A 411 1.82 19.50 16.08
C ASP A 411 0.33 19.53 15.71
N PHE A 412 -0.56 19.07 16.61
CA PHE A 412 -2.01 19.17 16.37
C PHE A 412 -2.48 20.63 16.34
N MET A 413 -1.82 21.51 17.10
CA MET A 413 -2.11 22.94 17.11
C MET A 413 -1.57 23.65 15.85
N MET A 414 -0.43 23.22 15.30
CA MET A 414 0.12 23.79 14.06
C MET A 414 -0.70 23.42 12.82
N CYS A 415 -1.28 22.22 12.77
CA CYS A 415 -2.15 21.81 11.66
C CYS A 415 -3.43 22.67 11.60
N VAL A 416 -4.03 22.96 12.76
CA VAL A 416 -5.20 23.85 12.86
C VAL A 416 -4.83 25.32 12.54
N PHE A 417 -3.63 25.78 12.93
CA PHE A 417 -3.18 27.16 12.66
C PHE A 417 -2.85 27.39 11.18
N MET A 418 -2.31 26.40 10.46
CA MET A 418 -2.02 26.55 9.02
C MET A 418 -3.29 26.62 8.16
N ILE A 419 -4.36 25.91 8.54
CA ILE A 419 -5.67 26.01 7.88
C ILE A 419 -6.24 27.44 8.03
N ALA A 420 -6.07 28.08 9.19
CA ALA A 420 -6.53 29.45 9.41
C ALA A 420 -5.75 30.50 8.59
N ILE A 421 -4.44 30.32 8.39
CA ILE A 421 -3.60 31.27 7.64
C ILE A 421 -3.82 31.13 6.12
N LEU A 422 -4.07 29.93 5.61
CA LEU A 422 -4.38 29.70 4.20
C LEU A 422 -5.76 30.28 3.80
N PHE A 423 -6.73 30.31 4.72
CA PHE A 423 -7.99 31.02 4.50
C PHE A 423 -7.84 32.54 4.49
N CYS A 424 -6.92 33.10 5.27
CA CYS A 424 -6.75 34.56 5.37
C CYS A 424 -5.96 35.15 4.18
N LYS A 425 -5.01 34.39 3.60
CA LYS A 425 -4.17 34.88 2.49
C LYS A 425 -4.86 34.88 1.12
N ARG A 426 -6.05 34.27 1.00
CA ARG A 426 -6.80 34.16 -0.26
C ARG A 426 -8.04 35.06 -0.35
N MET A 427 -8.33 35.84 0.70
CA MET A 427 -9.37 36.89 0.71
C MET A 427 -8.81 38.30 0.40
N ILE A 428 -7.51 38.41 0.14
CA ILE A 428 -6.85 39.66 -0.26
C ILE A 428 -6.06 39.37 -1.53
N PHE A 429 -6.74 39.13 -2.67
CA PHE A 429 -6.30 39.39 -4.05
C PHE A 429 -7.42 39.08 -5.02
#